data_AF-A0A0Q5JHR5-F1
#
_entry.id   AF-A0A0Q5JHR5-F1
#
_cell.length_a   1.000
_cell.length_b   1.000
_cell.length_c   1.000
_cell.angle_alpha   90.00
_cell.angle_beta   90.00
_cell.angle_gamma   90.00
#
_symmetry.space_group_name_H-M   'P 1'
#
loop_
_entity.id
_entity.type
_entity.pdbx_description
1 polymer ?
#
loop_
_entity_poly.entity_id
_entity_poly.type
_entity_poly.pdbx_seq_one_letter_code
_entity_poly.pdbx_strand_id
1 'polypeptide(L)'
;MNRYDELSLQTVDCPGTPVLNREWLRLVRERQGLRQVDVAAGLAALGPHVALTRAQLSKLESGKLSLSFVGLLQAEGLRQVLKISQTEWAERMPLVAVPLQRRSSP
;
A
#
# COMPACT_ATOMS: atom_id res chain seq x y z
N MET A 1 46.81 1.12 8.68
CA MET A 1 46.28 0.51 7.45
C MET A 1 45.67 -0.83 7.87
N ASN A 2 44.37 -1.11 7.80
CA ASN A 2 43.25 -0.55 7.05
C ASN A 2 41.98 -0.71 7.93
N ARG A 3 41.23 0.36 8.22
CA ARG A 3 40.04 0.39 9.11
C ARG A 3 38.75 0.61 8.29
N TYR A 4 38.37 -0.32 7.42
CA TYR A 4 37.13 -0.20 6.65
C TYR A 4 36.52 -1.57 6.32
N ASP A 5 36.24 -2.40 7.33
CA ASP A 5 35.56 -3.70 7.14
C ASP A 5 34.27 -3.86 7.96
N GLU A 6 33.68 -2.77 8.46
CA GLU A 6 32.46 -2.84 9.29
C GLU A 6 31.39 -1.82 8.89
N LEU A 7 31.20 -1.58 7.59
CA LEU A 7 29.93 -1.00 7.12
C LEU A 7 28.89 -2.12 7.02
N SER A 8 28.49 -2.57 8.21
CA SER A 8 27.23 -3.25 8.48
C SER A 8 26.12 -2.56 7.70
N LEU A 9 25.64 -3.22 6.63
CA LEU A 9 24.33 -2.99 6.04
C LEU A 9 23.26 -3.46 7.04
N GLN A 10 23.22 -2.83 8.20
CA GLN A 10 22.02 -2.78 9.03
C GLN A 10 21.29 -1.54 8.57
N THR A 11 20.40 -1.70 7.59
CA THR A 11 19.26 -0.80 7.46
C THR A 11 18.50 -0.90 8.77
N VAL A 12 18.85 -0.01 9.69
CA VAL A 12 18.17 0.18 10.96
C VAL A 12 16.72 0.50 10.59
N ASP A 13 15.83 -0.45 10.84
CA ASP A 13 14.40 -0.23 10.87
C ASP A 13 14.14 0.67 12.09
N CYS A 14 14.33 1.98 11.90
CA CYS A 14 14.15 2.97 12.96
C CYS A 14 12.67 2.98 13.38
N PRO A 15 12.30 2.57 14.60
CA PRO A 15 10.93 2.66 15.06
C PRO A 15 10.74 4.07 15.61
N GLY A 16 10.31 5.03 14.79
CA GLY A 16 10.26 6.42 15.27
C GLY A 16 9.37 7.40 14.53
N THR A 17 8.94 7.11 13.31
CA THR A 17 8.01 7.99 12.58
C THR A 17 6.83 7.20 12.05
N PRO A 18 5.59 7.70 12.20
CA PRO A 18 4.44 7.09 11.54
C PRO A 18 4.65 7.20 10.03
N VAL A 19 5.00 6.07 9.40
CA VAL A 19 5.08 5.99 7.94
C VAL A 19 3.71 6.36 7.38
N LEU A 20 3.67 7.41 6.56
CA LEU A 20 2.43 7.88 5.98
C LEU A 20 1.89 6.79 5.04
N ASN A 21 0.57 6.60 5.02
CA ASN A 21 -0.09 5.54 4.26
C ASN A 21 0.35 5.46 2.78
N ARG A 22 0.64 6.61 2.17
CA ARG A 22 1.17 6.73 0.80
C ARG A 22 2.56 6.11 0.63
N GLU A 23 3.43 6.31 1.62
CA GLU A 23 4.80 5.82 1.63
C GLU A 23 4.82 4.33 1.96
N TRP A 24 3.96 3.89 2.87
CA TRP A 24 3.76 2.47 3.14
C TRP A 24 3.32 1.71 1.88
N LEU A 25 2.34 2.22 1.11
CA LEU A 25 1.92 1.58 -0.16
C LEU A 25 3.06 1.45 -1.15
N ARG A 26 3.88 2.50 -1.28
CA ARG A 26 5.08 2.48 -2.13
C ARG A 26 6.06 1.41 -1.66
N LEU A 27 6.36 1.35 -0.37
CA LEU A 27 7.28 0.38 0.22
C LEU A 27 6.78 -1.06 0.04
N VAL A 28 5.49 -1.31 0.24
CA VAL A 28 4.90 -2.64 0.03
C VAL A 28 4.99 -3.07 -1.43
N ARG A 29 4.75 -2.15 -2.38
CA ARG A 29 4.94 -2.42 -3.81
C ARG A 29 6.39 -2.75 -4.13
N GLU A 30 7.32 -1.95 -3.64
CA GLU A 30 8.76 -2.12 -3.89
C GLU A 30 9.30 -3.42 -3.27
N ARG A 31 8.85 -3.79 -2.07
CA ARG A 31 9.19 -5.07 -1.42
C ARG A 31 8.74 -6.29 -2.22
N GLN A 32 7.68 -6.16 -3.02
CA GLN A 32 7.21 -7.19 -3.93
C GLN A 32 7.90 -7.17 -5.30
N GLY A 33 8.84 -6.26 -5.52
CA GLY A 33 9.52 -6.10 -6.81
C GLY A 33 8.60 -5.61 -7.94
N LEU A 34 7.45 -5.03 -7.61
CA LEU A 34 6.46 -4.58 -8.60
C LEU A 34 6.73 -3.14 -9.01
N ARG A 35 6.59 -2.83 -10.30
CA ARG A 35 6.49 -1.44 -10.78
C ARG A 35 5.03 -1.01 -10.77
N GLN A 36 4.79 0.29 -10.79
CA GLN A 36 3.42 0.82 -10.87
C GLN A 36 2.66 0.33 -12.11
N VAL A 37 3.35 0.06 -13.22
CA VAL A 37 2.74 -0.52 -14.43
C VAL A 37 2.25 -1.95 -14.20
N ASP A 38 2.99 -2.74 -13.41
CA ASP A 38 2.65 -4.12 -13.11
C ASP A 38 1.42 -4.16 -12.18
N VAL A 39 1.34 -3.23 -11.22
CA VAL A 39 0.15 -3.05 -10.36
C VAL A 39 -1.06 -2.60 -11.18
N ALA A 40 -0.91 -1.62 -12.07
CA ALA A 40 -2.00 -1.16 -12.93
C ALA A 40 -2.54 -2.29 -13.83
N ALA A 41 -1.64 -3.11 -14.39
CA ALA A 41 -2.02 -4.28 -15.18
C ALA A 41 -2.76 -5.33 -14.33
N GLY A 42 -2.28 -5.61 -13.11
CA GLY A 42 -2.96 -6.51 -12.17
C GLY A 42 -4.36 -6.04 -11.81
N LEU A 43 -4.54 -4.74 -11.55
CA LEU A 43 -5.86 -4.16 -11.28
C LEU A 43 -6.77 -4.25 -12.51
N ALA A 44 -6.26 -3.94 -13.71
CA ALA A 44 -7.03 -4.07 -14.94
C ALA A 44 -7.50 -5.52 -15.18
N ALA A 45 -6.69 -6.52 -14.81
CA ALA A 45 -7.04 -7.93 -14.93
C ALA A 45 -8.13 -8.38 -13.95
N LEU A 46 -8.26 -7.73 -12.79
CA LEU A 46 -9.34 -7.99 -11.83
C LEU A 46 -10.69 -7.39 -12.28
N GLY A 47 -10.65 -6.33 -13.08
CA GLY A 47 -11.83 -5.77 -13.74
C GLY A 47 -11.85 -4.24 -13.84
N PRO A 48 -12.74 -3.68 -14.68
CA PRO A 48 -12.76 -2.23 -14.94
C PRO A 48 -13.14 -1.39 -13.71
N HIS A 49 -13.89 -1.97 -12.77
CA HIS A 49 -14.36 -1.28 -11.56
C HIS A 49 -13.28 -1.14 -10.48
N VAL A 50 -12.19 -1.91 -10.56
CA VAL A 50 -11.02 -1.79 -9.66
C VAL A 50 -9.81 -1.15 -10.33
N ALA A 51 -9.89 -0.89 -11.64
CA ALA A 51 -8.78 -0.40 -12.43
C ALA A 51 -8.28 0.97 -11.92
N LEU A 52 -6.96 1.07 -11.73
CA LEU A 52 -6.24 2.32 -11.55
C LEU A 52 -5.10 2.39 -12.56
N THR A 53 -4.94 3.55 -13.17
CA THR A 53 -3.83 3.82 -14.09
C THR A 53 -2.52 3.99 -13.34
N ARG A 54 -1.39 3.76 -14.03
CA ARG A 54 -0.05 4.08 -13.52
C ARG A 54 0.04 5.52 -12.98
N ALA A 55 -0.57 6.47 -13.67
CA ALA A 55 -0.55 7.88 -13.26
C ALA A 55 -1.33 8.12 -11.95
N GLN A 56 -2.46 7.45 -11.74
CA GLN A 56 -3.19 7.49 -10.48
C GLN A 56 -2.39 6.85 -9.35
N LEU A 57 -1.75 5.70 -9.59
CA LEU A 57 -0.86 5.04 -8.61
C LEU A 57 0.32 5.94 -8.22
N SER A 58 0.94 6.60 -9.19
CA SER A 58 2.00 7.57 -8.92
C SER A 58 1.53 8.74 -8.06
N LYS A 59 0.34 9.29 -8.34
CA LYS A 59 -0.25 10.36 -7.52
C LYS A 59 -0.60 9.86 -6.12
N LEU A 60 -1.05 8.62 -5.98
CA LEU A 60 -1.37 7.99 -4.70
C LEU A 60 -0.11 7.87 -3.83
N GLU A 61 0.95 7.26 -4.37
CA GLU A 61 2.23 7.05 -3.68
C GLU A 61 2.93 8.37 -3.35
N SER A 62 2.76 9.41 -4.18
CA SER A 62 3.30 10.75 -3.91
C SER A 62 2.39 11.60 -3.01
N GLY A 63 1.22 11.11 -2.61
CA GLY A 63 0.24 11.87 -1.81
C GLY A 63 -0.49 13.00 -2.55
N LYS A 64 -0.37 13.08 -3.88
CA LYS A 64 -1.11 14.03 -4.74
C LYS A 64 -2.55 13.58 -5.00
N LEU A 65 -2.85 12.31 -4.75
CA LEU A 65 -4.19 11.74 -4.73
C LEU A 65 -4.40 11.13 -3.34
N SER A 66 -5.43 11.57 -2.62
CA SER A 66 -5.78 10.97 -1.33
C SER A 66 -6.42 9.60 -1.53
N LEU A 67 -6.11 8.67 -0.63
CA LEU A 67 -6.72 7.34 -0.57
C LEU A 67 -8.24 7.39 -0.38
N SER A 68 -8.78 8.46 0.21
CA SER A 68 -10.23 8.67 0.34
C SER A 68 -10.94 8.85 -1.01
N PHE A 69 -10.21 9.21 -2.07
CA PHE A 69 -10.75 9.27 -3.44
C PHE A 69 -10.62 7.94 -4.18
N VAL A 70 -9.98 6.93 -3.58
CA VAL A 70 -9.96 5.58 -4.11
C VAL A 70 -11.22 4.87 -3.60
N GLY A 71 -12.06 4.40 -4.53
CA GLY A 71 -13.28 3.70 -4.17
C GLY A 71 -12.99 2.40 -3.42
N LEU A 72 -13.95 1.91 -2.63
CA LEU A 72 -13.81 0.69 -1.84
C LEU A 72 -13.30 -0.50 -2.69
N LEU A 73 -13.87 -0.69 -3.88
CA LEU A 73 -13.47 -1.76 -4.80
C LEU A 73 -12.04 -1.61 -5.32
N GLN A 74 -11.61 -0.38 -5.61
CA GLN A 74 -10.23 -0.10 -6.05
C GLN A 74 -9.23 -0.32 -4.90
N ALA A 75 -9.61 0.06 -3.68
CA ALA A 75 -8.78 -0.14 -2.50
C ALA A 75 -8.63 -1.63 -2.17
N GLU A 76 -9.71 -2.40 -2.29
CA GLU A 76 -9.69 -3.86 -2.17
C GLU A 76 -8.88 -4.51 -3.30
N GLY A 77 -9.02 -4.04 -4.54
CA GLY A 77 -8.18 -4.47 -5.66
C GLY A 77 -6.70 -4.19 -5.41
N LEU A 78 -6.34 -3.02 -4.87
CA LEU A 78 -4.97 -2.68 -4.49
C LEU A 78 -4.44 -3.66 -3.44
N ARG A 79 -5.23 -3.95 -2.40
CA ARG A 79 -4.88 -4.92 -1.37
C ARG A 79 -4.58 -6.29 -1.97
N GLN A 80 -5.42 -6.78 -2.88
CA GLN A 80 -5.24 -8.08 -3.53
C GLN A 80 -4.00 -8.13 -4.44
N VAL A 81 -3.82 -7.12 -5.31
CA VAL A 81 -2.68 -7.07 -6.24
C VAL A 81 -1.35 -6.94 -5.50
N LEU A 82 -1.34 -6.15 -4.42
CA LEU A 82 -0.19 -6.02 -3.52
C LEU A 82 -0.12 -7.15 -2.48
N LYS A 83 -0.95 -8.20 -2.59
CA LYS A 83 -0.92 -9.38 -1.70
C LYS A 83 -0.88 -9.03 -0.21
N ILE A 84 -1.52 -7.93 0.18
CA ILE A 84 -1.56 -7.45 1.56
C ILE A 84 -2.64 -8.22 2.30
N SER A 85 -2.33 -8.73 3.48
CA SER A 85 -3.34 -9.39 4.31
C SER A 85 -4.44 -8.40 4.73
N GLN A 86 -5.65 -8.89 5.00
CA GLN A 86 -6.74 -8.02 5.48
C GLN A 86 -6.37 -7.34 6.80
N THR A 87 -5.68 -8.04 7.69
CA THR A 87 -5.23 -7.53 8.99
C THR A 87 -4.24 -6.39 8.83
N GLU A 88 -3.17 -6.61 8.05
CA GLU A 88 -2.16 -5.57 7.79
C GLU A 88 -2.78 -4.35 7.11
N TRP A 89 -3.71 -4.57 6.18
CA TRP A 89 -4.45 -3.49 5.54
C TRP A 89 -5.28 -2.70 6.56
N ALA A 90 -6.01 -3.36 7.46
CA ALA A 90 -6.85 -2.70 8.46
C ALA A 90 -6.03 -1.90 9.48
N GLU A 91 -4.87 -2.40 9.89
CA GLU A 91 -3.94 -1.70 10.80
C GLU A 91 -3.43 -0.40 10.18
N ARG A 92 -3.15 -0.41 8.86
CA ARG A 92 -2.58 0.74 8.13
C ARG A 92 -3.64 1.67 7.55
N MET A 93 -4.81 1.14 7.20
CA MET A 93 -5.90 1.85 6.51
C MET A 93 -7.22 1.76 7.30
N PRO A 94 -7.28 2.26 8.55
CA PRO A 94 -8.45 2.10 9.41
C PRO A 94 -9.72 2.74 8.84
N LEU A 95 -9.60 3.74 7.96
CA LEU A 95 -10.73 4.42 7.32
C LEU A 95 -11.32 3.67 6.11
N VAL A 96 -10.57 2.76 5.49
CA VAL A 96 -11.03 1.98 4.32
C VAL A 96 -11.65 0.66 4.77
N ALA A 97 -11.22 0.16 5.93
CA ALA A 97 -11.61 -1.13 6.49
C ALA A 97 -12.91 -1.07 7.31
N VAL A 98 -13.85 -0.17 7.01
CA VAL A 98 -15.20 -0.22 7.61
C VAL A 98 -16.14 -0.97 6.65
N PRO A 99 -16.21 -2.32 6.68
CA PRO A 99 -17.50 -2.93 6.49
C PRO A 99 -18.38 -2.47 7.65
N LEU A 100 -19.64 -2.12 7.33
CA LEU A 100 -20.71 -1.96 8.30
C LEU A 100 -20.69 -3.17 9.25
N GLN A 101 -20.00 -3.06 10.38
CA GLN A 101 -20.21 -4.01 11.46
C GLN A 101 -21.63 -3.75 11.92
N ARG A 102 -22.49 -4.73 11.59
CA ARG A 102 -23.80 -4.89 12.18
C ARG A 102 -23.67 -4.57 13.66
N ARG A 103 -24.30 -3.48 14.07
CA ARG A 103 -24.78 -3.33 15.44
C ARG A 103 -25.69 -4.52 15.70
N SER A 104 -25.13 -5.61 16.16
CA SER A 104 -25.85 -6.64 16.89
C SER A 104 -25.40 -6.49 18.33
N SER A 105 -26.02 -5.51 18.98
CA SER A 105 -26.38 -5.57 20.40
C SER A 105 -27.90 -5.81 20.39
N PRO A 106 -28.49 -6.63 21.26
CA PRO A 106 -28.06 -7.02 22.61
C PRO A 106 -27.69 -8.49 22.80
#